data_AF-A0A921MKU4-F1
#
_entry.id   AF-A0A921MKU4-F1
#
_cell.length_a   1.000
_cell.length_b   1.000
_cell.length_c   1.000
_cell.angle_alpha   90.00
_cell.angle_beta   90.00
_cell.angle_gamma   90.00
#
_symmetry.space_group_name_H-M   'P 1'
#
loop_
_entity.id
_entity.type
_entity.pdbx_description
1 polymer ?
#
loop_
_entity_poly.entity_id
_entity_poly.type
_entity_poly.pdbx_seq_one_letter_code
_entity_poly.pdbx_strand_id
1 'polypeptide(L)'
;MRTVLMNHAPVPSDERRARLLRHLLGRMLELEEDGLRVDAPDDPFAFHGPLVLVAFTSRDNEEMARRLEEEYHILVSCADGGILLCPAPGVTFEDMDYVQGAVYQLLLEQS
;
A
#
# COMPACT_ATOMS: atom_id res chain seq x y z
N MET A 1 14.94 7.81 11.49
CA MET A 1 14.13 7.01 10.56
C MET A 1 13.29 7.99 9.75
N ARG A 2 13.23 7.83 8.41
CA ARG A 2 12.44 8.71 7.54
C ARG A 2 11.01 8.18 7.46
N THR A 3 10.01 9.05 7.58
CA THR A 3 8.60 8.68 7.38
C THR A 3 8.31 8.51 5.88
N VAL A 4 7.68 7.40 5.52
CA VAL A 4 7.20 7.14 4.16
C VAL A 4 5.75 7.64 4.05
N LEU A 5 5.50 8.53 3.10
CA LEU A 5 4.18 9.17 2.92
C LEU A 5 3.40 8.49 1.80
N MET A 6 2.40 7.69 2.19
CA MET A 6 1.47 6.96 1.32
C MET A 6 0.04 7.50 1.40
N ASN A 7 -0.18 8.66 2.01
CA ASN A 7 -1.49 9.30 2.17
C ASN A 7 -1.67 10.52 1.25
N HIS A 8 -0.95 10.59 0.13
CA HIS A 8 -1.02 11.75 -0.73
C HIS A 8 -2.39 11.87 -1.42
N ALA A 9 -2.75 13.07 -1.88
CA ALA A 9 -3.98 13.24 -2.63
C ALA A 9 -3.90 12.43 -3.96
N PRO A 10 -4.97 11.71 -4.33
CA PRO A 10 -5.04 11.03 -5.61
C PRO A 10 -5.12 12.09 -6.72
N VAL A 11 -3.97 12.40 -7.33
CA VAL A 11 -3.86 13.24 -8.51
C VAL A 11 -3.50 12.35 -9.71
N PRO A 12 -3.84 12.75 -10.95
CA PRO A 12 -3.47 12.00 -12.14
C PRO A 12 -1.98 11.65 -12.12
N SER A 13 -1.68 10.37 -12.26
CA SER A 13 -0.32 9.86 -12.18
C SER A 13 0.48 10.32 -13.40
N ASP A 14 1.58 11.05 -13.16
CA ASP A 14 2.62 11.19 -14.17
C ASP A 14 3.29 9.83 -14.46
N GLU A 15 4.12 9.74 -15.50
CA GLU A 15 4.75 8.46 -15.88
C GLU A 15 5.55 7.82 -14.74
N ARG A 16 6.21 8.62 -13.89
CA ARG A 16 7.03 8.13 -12.78
C ARG A 16 6.14 7.52 -11.71
N ARG A 17 5.09 8.23 -11.31
CA ARG A 17 4.11 7.76 -10.33
C ARG A 17 3.35 6.54 -10.83
N ALA A 18 3.00 6.49 -12.12
CA ALA A 18 2.37 5.32 -12.71
C ALA A 18 3.26 4.07 -12.63
N ARG A 19 4.59 4.22 -12.83
CA ARG A 19 5.54 3.11 -12.65
C ARG A 19 5.64 2.67 -11.19
N LEU A 20 5.69 3.61 -10.25
CA LEU A 20 5.71 3.31 -8.81
C LEU A 20 4.44 2.58 -8.37
N LEU A 21 3.28 3.04 -8.80
CA LEU A 21 2.00 2.43 -8.43
C LEU A 21 1.83 1.03 -9.04
N ARG A 22 2.25 0.80 -10.29
CA ARG A 22 2.27 -0.57 -10.86
C ARG A 22 3.21 -1.49 -10.10
N HIS A 23 4.37 -0.99 -9.69
CA HIS A 23 5.29 -1.75 -8.85
C HIS A 23 4.67 -2.09 -7.50
N LEU A 24 4.10 -1.09 -6.82
CA LEU A 24 3.39 -1.30 -5.56
C LEU A 24 2.25 -2.30 -5.71
N LEU A 25 1.44 -2.17 -6.77
CA LEU A 25 0.35 -3.09 -7.05
C LEU A 25 0.85 -4.53 -7.16
N GLY A 26 1.89 -4.77 -7.98
CA GLY A 26 2.50 -6.09 -8.11
C GLY A 26 2.99 -6.63 -6.76
N ARG A 27 3.63 -5.79 -5.96
CA ARG A 27 4.11 -6.14 -4.61
C ARG A 27 3.01 -6.46 -3.62
N MET A 28 1.86 -5.79 -3.71
CA MET A 28 0.71 -6.09 -2.84
C MET A 28 -0.01 -7.36 -3.30
N LEU A 29 -0.09 -7.59 -4.62
CA LEU A 29 -0.69 -8.81 -5.19
C LEU A 29 0.06 -10.08 -4.76
N GLU A 30 1.38 -10.00 -4.56
CA GLU A 30 2.19 -11.09 -3.99
C GLU A 30 1.71 -11.53 -2.59
N LEU A 31 0.99 -10.66 -1.86
CA LEU A 31 0.52 -10.91 -0.49
C LEU A 31 -0.93 -11.41 -0.41
N GLU A 32 -1.62 -11.58 -1.54
CA GLU A 32 -3.02 -12.02 -1.51
C GLU A 32 -3.20 -13.42 -0.92
N GLU A 33 -2.27 -14.33 -1.22
CA GLU A 33 -2.29 -15.70 -0.69
C GLU A 33 -2.06 -15.74 0.83
N ASP A 34 -1.45 -14.69 1.40
CA ASP A 34 -1.16 -14.56 2.83
C ASP A 34 -2.27 -13.83 3.61
N GLY A 35 -3.37 -13.46 2.95
CA GLY A 35 -4.54 -12.86 3.59
C GLY A 35 -4.68 -11.34 3.42
N LEU A 36 -3.96 -10.73 2.48
CA LEU A 36 -4.27 -9.41 1.96
C LEU A 36 -5.33 -9.51 0.85
N ARG A 37 -6.19 -8.51 0.74
CA ARG A 37 -7.07 -8.30 -0.42
C ARG A 37 -6.60 -7.05 -1.14
N VAL A 38 -6.41 -7.13 -2.45
CA VAL A 38 -5.98 -5.97 -3.25
C VAL A 38 -7.08 -5.62 -4.24
N ASP A 39 -7.45 -4.34 -4.31
CA ASP A 39 -8.32 -3.84 -5.36
C ASP A 39 -7.48 -3.58 -6.62
N ALA A 40 -7.50 -4.56 -7.52
CA ALA A 40 -6.71 -4.59 -8.73
C ALA A 40 -7.60 -4.84 -9.97
N PRO A 41 -7.26 -4.27 -11.14
CA PRO A 41 -7.88 -4.66 -12.40
C PRO A 41 -7.49 -6.08 -12.79
N ASP A 42 -8.30 -6.71 -13.67
CA ASP A 42 -8.03 -8.06 -14.20
C ASP A 42 -6.65 -8.18 -14.88
N ASP A 43 -6.20 -7.10 -15.55
CA ASP A 43 -4.84 -6.97 -16.07
C ASP A 43 -4.05 -5.92 -15.26
N PRO A 44 -3.15 -6.35 -14.36
CA PRO A 44 -2.29 -5.45 -13.57
C PRO A 44 -1.39 -4.56 -14.42
N PHE A 45 -1.02 -4.97 -15.65
CA PHE A 45 -0.18 -4.15 -16.54
C PHE A 45 -0.94 -2.97 -17.14
N ALA A 46 -2.27 -3.06 -17.21
CA ALA A 46 -3.16 -1.97 -17.61
C ALA A 46 -3.46 -0.98 -16.47
N PHE A 47 -2.86 -1.16 -15.29
CA PHE A 47 -3.14 -0.30 -14.15
C PHE A 47 -2.61 1.14 -14.33
N HIS A 48 -3.55 2.08 -14.32
CA HIS A 48 -3.32 3.54 -14.36
C HIS A 48 -4.06 4.28 -13.24
N GLY A 49 -4.48 3.57 -12.19
CA GLY A 49 -5.19 4.16 -11.06
C GLY A 49 -4.33 5.17 -10.29
N PRO A 50 -4.96 6.05 -9.49
CA PRO A 50 -4.23 7.07 -8.73
C PRO A 50 -3.63 6.54 -7.42
N LEU A 51 -4.08 5.37 -6.95
CA LEU A 51 -3.71 4.72 -5.68
C LEU A 51 -3.92 3.21 -5.76
N VAL A 52 -3.30 2.46 -4.84
CA VAL A 52 -3.59 1.03 -4.61
C VAL A 52 -4.42 0.92 -3.34
N LEU A 53 -5.55 0.22 -3.38
CA LEU A 53 -6.39 -0.04 -2.22
C LEU A 53 -6.15 -1.48 -1.76
N VAL A 54 -5.85 -1.65 -0.48
CA VAL A 54 -5.63 -2.97 0.14
C VAL A 54 -6.48 -3.13 1.40
N ALA A 55 -6.76 -4.37 1.78
CA ALA A 55 -7.41 -4.68 3.04
C ALA A 55 -6.87 -5.98 3.62
N PHE A 56 -6.52 -5.99 4.89
CA PHE A 56 -6.25 -7.21 5.64
C PHE A 56 -7.57 -7.96 5.85
N THR A 57 -7.64 -9.24 5.46
CA THR A 57 -8.90 -10.02 5.46
C THR A 57 -9.32 -10.51 6.84
N SER A 58 -8.36 -10.67 7.75
CA SER A 58 -8.54 -11.22 9.10
C SER A 58 -8.21 -10.22 10.22
N ARG A 59 -7.96 -8.95 9.88
CA ARG A 59 -7.55 -7.89 10.81
C ARG A 59 -8.42 -6.65 10.63
N ASP A 60 -8.43 -5.80 11.65
CA ASP A 60 -9.01 -4.45 11.57
C ASP A 60 -8.07 -3.53 10.78
N ASN A 61 -8.55 -2.99 9.66
CA ASN A 61 -7.76 -2.15 8.76
C ASN A 61 -7.43 -0.77 9.35
N GLU A 62 -8.25 -0.23 10.26
CA GLU A 62 -7.92 1.03 10.96
C GLU A 62 -6.78 0.80 11.95
N GLU A 63 -6.81 -0.32 12.67
CA GLU A 63 -5.72 -0.70 13.57
C GLU A 63 -4.43 -1.00 12.79
N MET A 64 -4.50 -1.72 11.66
CA MET A 64 -3.31 -1.99 10.86
C MET A 64 -2.72 -0.70 10.26
N ALA A 65 -3.55 0.27 9.85
CA ALA A 65 -3.07 1.58 9.42
C ALA A 65 -2.38 2.35 10.55
N ARG A 66 -2.94 2.33 11.76
CA ARG A 66 -2.30 2.94 12.94
C ARG A 66 -0.94 2.30 13.23
N ARG A 67 -0.86 0.97 13.16
CA ARG A 67 0.41 0.23 13.35
C ARG A 67 1.44 0.54 12.27
N LEU A 68 1.03 0.66 11.00
CA LEU A 68 1.91 1.11 9.91
C LEU A 68 2.53 2.48 10.21
N GLU A 69 1.76 3.41 10.78
CA GLU A 69 2.26 4.73 11.17
C GLU A 69 3.19 4.67 12.38
N GLU A 70 2.77 3.99 13.46
CA GLU A 70 3.48 3.99 14.74
C GLU A 70 4.75 3.13 14.75
N GLU A 71 4.69 1.94 14.16
CA GLU A 71 5.76 0.93 14.23
C GLU A 71 6.70 1.01 13.03
N TYR A 72 6.17 1.36 11.85
CA TYR A 72 6.91 1.38 10.60
C TYR A 72 7.13 2.78 10.03
N HIS A 73 6.56 3.82 10.66
CA HIS A 73 6.63 5.20 10.17
C HIS A 73 6.11 5.36 8.72
N ILE A 74 5.02 4.68 8.40
CA ILE A 74 4.36 4.69 7.09
C ILE A 74 2.98 5.33 7.26
N LEU A 75 2.83 6.56 6.77
CA LEU A 75 1.58 7.29 6.89
C LEU A 75 0.65 6.93 5.74
N VAL A 76 -0.50 6.34 6.04
CA VAL A 76 -1.51 5.89 5.07
C VAL A 76 -2.85 6.59 5.30
N SER A 77 -3.79 6.44 4.37
CA SER A 77 -5.19 6.84 4.57
C SER A 77 -6.08 5.61 4.65
N CYS A 78 -7.20 5.69 5.36
CA CYS A 78 -8.23 4.66 5.37
C CYS A 78 -9.52 5.19 4.76
N ALA A 79 -10.19 4.35 3.98
CA ALA A 79 -11.53 4.60 3.47
C ALA A 79 -12.25 3.27 3.22
N ASP A 80 -13.56 3.25 3.43
CA ASP A 80 -14.44 2.12 3.09
C ASP A 80 -13.95 0.75 3.59
N GLY A 81 -13.30 0.73 4.76
CA GLY A 81 -12.80 -0.50 5.39
C GLY A 81 -11.48 -1.03 4.82
N GLY A 82 -10.76 -0.26 4.01
CA GLY A 82 -9.41 -0.58 3.52
C GLY A 82 -8.42 0.58 3.64
N ILE A 83 -7.17 0.27 3.31
CA ILE A 83 -6.01 1.16 3.37
C ILE A 83 -5.69 1.64 1.96
N LEU A 84 -5.68 2.96 1.78
CA LEU A 84 -5.33 3.65 0.56
C LEU A 84 -3.83 3.94 0.54
N LEU A 85 -3.14 3.38 -0.45
CA LEU A 85 -1.71 3.58 -0.67
C LEU A 85 -1.49 4.49 -1.87
N CYS A 86 -1.10 5.72 -1.58
CA CYS A 86 -0.97 6.81 -2.52
C CYS A 86 0.37 7.55 -2.29
N PRO A 87 1.41 7.27 -3.09
CA PRO A 87 2.75 7.78 -2.84
C PRO A 87 2.84 9.29 -3.03
N ALA A 88 3.47 9.97 -2.06
CA ALA A 88 3.82 11.39 -2.16
C ALA A 88 4.98 11.64 -3.14
N PRO A 89 5.16 12.89 -3.61
CA PRO A 89 6.35 13.29 -4.35
C PRO A 89 7.62 13.02 -3.52
N GLY A 90 8.56 12.24 -4.07
CA GLY A 90 9.81 11.87 -3.40
C GLY A 90 9.83 10.47 -2.81
N VAL A 91 8.72 9.74 -2.86
CA VAL A 91 8.70 8.31 -2.60
C VAL A 91 9.41 7.56 -3.76
N THR A 92 10.11 6.49 -3.42
CA THR A 92 10.98 5.69 -4.31
C THR A 92 10.49 4.24 -4.43
N PHE A 93 11.12 3.44 -5.29
CA PHE A 93 10.84 2.00 -5.38
C PHE A 93 11.28 1.27 -4.11
N GLU A 94 12.40 1.66 -3.50
CA GLU A 94 12.85 1.10 -2.22
C GLU A 94 11.82 1.37 -1.11
N ASP A 95 11.22 2.56 -1.09
CA ASP A 95 10.14 2.87 -0.16
C ASP A 95 8.90 1.97 -0.39
N MET A 96 8.62 1.54 -1.63
CA MET A 96 7.53 0.58 -1.93
C MET A 96 7.83 -0.80 -1.39
N ASP A 97 9.06 -1.28 -1.60
CA ASP A 97 9.48 -2.59 -1.11
C ASP A 97 9.50 -2.59 0.44
N TYR A 98 9.85 -1.46 1.06
CA TYR A 98 9.73 -1.27 2.51
C TYR A 98 8.26 -1.33 2.98
N VAL A 99 7.33 -0.66 2.29
CA VAL A 99 5.89 -0.79 2.59
C VAL A 99 5.42 -2.23 2.48
N GLN A 100 5.82 -2.94 1.43
CA GLN A 100 5.46 -4.35 1.26
C GLN A 100 5.99 -5.20 2.43
N GLY A 101 7.23 -5.00 2.83
CA GLY A 101 7.81 -5.69 3.98
C GLY A 101 7.05 -5.43 5.28
N ALA A 102 6.65 -4.18 5.53
CA ALA A 102 5.86 -3.82 6.71
C ALA A 102 4.47 -4.47 6.70
N VAL A 103 3.76 -4.43 5.58
CA VAL A 103 2.46 -5.10 5.41
C VAL A 103 2.61 -6.60 5.63
N TYR A 104 3.66 -7.21 5.09
CA TYR A 104 3.93 -8.63 5.26
C TYR A 104 4.21 -9.02 6.71
N GLN A 105 4.99 -8.22 7.45
CA GLN A 105 5.19 -8.46 8.88
C GLN A 105 3.87 -8.41 9.66
N LEU A 106 3.01 -7.44 9.38
CA LEU A 106 1.69 -7.35 10.00
C LEU A 106 0.76 -8.54 9.66
N LEU A 107 0.93 -9.17 8.49
CA LEU A 107 0.22 -10.40 8.15
C LEU A 107 0.73 -11.60 8.97
N LEU A 108 2.04 -11.71 9.18
CA LEU A 108 2.67 -12.82 9.90
C LEU A 108 2.43 -12.81 11.40
N GLU A 109 2.29 -11.63 12.00
CA GLU A 109 2.06 -11.50 13.43
C GLU A 109 0.67 -12.03 13.81
N GLN A 110 0.63 -13.22 14.41
CA GLN A 110 -0.60 -13.79 14.96
C GLN A 110 -0.93 -13.13 16.30
N SER A 111 -2.04 -12.36 16.36
CA SER A 111 -2.71 -12.02 17.64
C SER A 111 -3.30 -13.25 18.30
#